data_AF-A0A133YXI8-F1
#
_entry.id   AF-A0A133YXI8-F1
#
_cell.length_a   1.000
_cell.length_b   1.000
_cell.length_c   1.000
_cell.angle_alpha   90.00
_cell.angle_beta   90.00
_cell.angle_gamma   90.00
#
_symmetry.space_group_name_H-M   'P 1'
#
loop_
_entity.id
_entity.type
_entity.pdbx_description
1 polymer ?
#
loop_
_entity_poly.entity_id
_entity_poly.type
_entity_poly.pdbx_seq_one_letter_code
_entity_poly.pdbx_strand_id
1 'polypeptide(L)'
;MDLSKYIGEATSYDKKEKLEINKPKSWLKSVSAFANGRGGKLIFGVKEDNTILGLYDYQKDSENISEIIKTKMDSIPEFDMEIEQLEGKVILILSIYPGKNTPYFVVDSGSRTAYKRVGNQSIPATRIDLFNMSLKGQRVTYDSLESDKKIQDITFKELAIEYKNKTLKEFEEKDLLSFGLINEEGNLTIAGSLFADGYQVYQSRVFCTRWNGLTKANGLMDALDDQEFEGNIIYLLKASMDFVKRNSKKMWKKGPIYRVEYPEYPERAVQEAIVNALIHRDYTVIGSEVHLDIYDDRMEIYSPGGMYDGTFVQNVDPYNVSSSRRNPVLADLFARMDLMERRGSGLRKIIEAYESCENYKIELKPEFRSTESSFFTVLKNLNYDTQNDTQNDTQNDTQKLKPKDRQEKIIHIMKDKKNITALELSDILSVSIITIKRDLKKLTDENIIEYIGSSKDGYWIVKK
;
A
#
# COMPACT_ATOMS: atom_id res chain seq x y z
N MET A 1 21.72 21.34 19.92
CA MET A 1 20.69 20.68 19.07
C MET A 1 19.85 21.74 18.35
N ASP A 2 19.32 21.48 17.14
CA ASP A 2 18.46 22.42 16.41
C ASP A 2 16.98 22.09 16.64
N LEU A 3 16.32 22.82 17.56
CA LEU A 3 14.90 22.63 17.91
C LEU A 3 13.95 22.93 16.74
N SER A 4 14.39 23.67 15.71
CA SER A 4 13.57 23.94 14.52
C SER A 4 13.26 22.66 13.72
N LYS A 5 14.03 21.60 13.93
CA LYS A 5 13.79 20.26 13.36
C LYS A 5 12.70 19.47 14.09
N TYR A 6 12.28 19.92 15.27
CA TYR A 6 11.31 19.25 16.13
C TYR A 6 10.07 20.14 16.29
N ILE A 7 9.24 20.27 15.26
CA ILE A 7 8.04 21.13 15.27
C ILE A 7 6.85 20.30 15.79
N GLY A 8 6.35 20.60 16.99
CA GLY A 8 5.21 19.90 17.62
C GLY A 8 5.54 18.59 18.33
N GLU A 9 4.56 17.71 18.55
CA GLU A 9 4.77 16.31 18.95
C GLU A 9 4.64 15.39 17.73
N ALA A 10 5.42 14.31 17.70
CA ALA A 10 5.41 13.38 16.59
C ALA A 10 5.56 11.92 17.05
N THR A 11 5.77 11.03 16.09
CA THR A 11 5.98 9.60 16.35
C THR A 11 7.32 9.33 17.02
N SER A 12 8.33 10.16 16.79
CA SER A 12 9.69 9.97 17.31
C SER A 12 10.04 10.85 18.52
N TYR A 13 9.19 11.81 18.88
CA TYR A 13 9.43 12.67 20.02
C TYR A 13 8.15 13.24 20.63
N ASP A 14 8.23 13.58 21.91
CA ASP A 14 7.16 14.07 22.76
C ASP A 14 7.70 15.24 23.60
N LYS A 15 6.92 16.30 23.80
CA LYS A 15 7.35 17.50 24.52
C LYS A 15 6.56 17.67 25.82
N LYS A 16 7.24 18.13 26.85
CA LYS A 16 6.65 18.36 28.17
C LYS A 16 7.14 19.69 28.71
N GLU A 17 6.20 20.52 29.15
CA GLU A 17 6.54 21.81 29.75
C GLU A 17 7.41 21.64 31.01
N LYS A 18 7.13 20.60 31.81
CA LYS A 18 7.81 20.27 33.06
C LYS A 18 7.65 18.79 33.40
N LEU A 19 8.40 18.32 34.40
CA LEU A 19 8.21 17.01 35.00
C LEU A 19 7.00 16.99 35.95
N GLU A 20 6.03 16.12 35.69
CA GLU A 20 4.87 15.92 36.57
C GLU A 20 5.09 14.76 37.55
N ILE A 21 5.80 15.02 38.65
CA ILE A 21 6.15 14.01 39.67
C ILE A 21 4.91 13.35 40.28
N ASN A 22 3.85 14.12 40.54
CA ASN A 22 2.62 13.63 41.16
C ASN A 22 1.66 12.94 40.17
N LYS A 23 1.95 13.02 38.86
CA LYS A 23 1.15 12.38 37.80
C LYS A 23 2.07 11.66 36.82
N PRO A 24 2.90 10.70 37.29
CA PRO A 24 3.97 10.15 36.48
C PRO A 24 3.47 9.43 35.20
N LYS A 25 2.23 8.92 35.24
CA LYS A 25 1.55 8.31 34.08
C LYS A 25 1.47 9.23 32.86
N SER A 26 1.42 10.56 33.04
CA SER A 26 1.26 11.51 31.94
C SER A 26 2.43 11.49 30.94
N TRP A 27 3.63 11.16 31.41
CA TRP A 27 4.85 11.05 30.60
C TRP A 27 5.37 9.62 30.50
N LEU A 28 5.17 8.77 31.52
CA LEU A 28 5.54 7.35 31.47
C LEU A 28 4.81 6.58 30.37
N LYS A 29 3.58 6.98 30.00
CA LYS A 29 2.89 6.40 28.84
C LYS A 29 3.72 6.51 27.55
N SER A 30 4.45 7.61 27.38
CA SER A 30 5.31 7.83 26.22
C SER A 30 6.62 7.08 26.34
N VAL A 31 7.18 6.96 27.55
CA VAL A 31 8.34 6.08 27.81
C VAL A 31 8.01 4.63 27.45
N SER A 32 6.88 4.09 27.93
CA SER A 32 6.38 2.75 27.58
C SER A 32 6.15 2.62 26.07
N ALA A 33 5.48 3.59 25.44
CA ALA A 33 5.22 3.59 24.01
C ALA A 33 6.50 3.58 23.16
N PHE A 34 7.51 4.38 23.52
CA PHE A 34 8.79 4.43 22.81
C PHE A 34 9.58 3.15 23.01
N ALA A 35 9.65 2.63 24.24
CA ALA A 35 10.32 1.35 24.52
C ALA A 35 9.65 0.17 23.78
N ASN A 36 8.32 0.14 23.70
CA ASN A 36 7.60 -0.90 22.96
C ASN A 36 7.72 -0.77 21.43
N GLY A 37 7.93 0.46 20.94
CA GLY A 37 8.04 0.78 19.52
C GLY A 37 9.48 0.80 19.01
N ARG A 38 9.85 1.97 18.46
CA ARG A 38 11.13 2.24 17.78
C ARG A 38 12.08 3.10 18.60
N GLY A 39 11.80 3.31 19.87
CA GLY A 39 12.41 4.37 20.65
C GLY A 39 11.83 5.75 20.32
N GLY A 40 12.39 6.78 20.94
CA GLY A 40 11.96 8.16 20.79
C GLY A 40 12.55 9.06 21.87
N LYS A 41 12.20 10.34 21.84
CA LYS A 41 12.73 11.34 22.79
C LYS A 41 11.60 12.05 23.53
N LEU A 42 11.74 12.21 24.84
CA LEU A 42 10.93 13.15 25.62
C LEU A 42 11.78 14.40 25.89
N ILE A 43 11.25 15.57 25.56
CA ILE A 43 11.94 16.85 25.76
C ILE A 43 11.19 17.64 26.83
N PHE A 44 11.82 17.83 27.99
CA PHE A 44 11.28 18.57 29.12
C PHE A 44 11.75 20.03 29.13
N GLY A 45 10.88 20.94 29.53
CA GLY A 45 11.15 22.39 29.55
C GLY A 45 10.74 23.11 28.28
N VAL A 46 9.93 22.48 27.41
CA VAL A 46 9.51 23.03 26.11
C VAL A 46 8.01 22.84 25.92
N LYS A 47 7.32 23.88 25.44
CA LYS A 47 5.90 23.83 25.07
C LYS A 47 5.68 23.16 23.71
N GLU A 48 4.44 22.75 23.45
CA GLU A 48 4.04 22.21 22.15
C GLU A 48 4.29 23.20 20.99
N ASP A 49 4.12 24.51 21.25
CA ASP A 49 4.38 25.61 20.30
C ASP A 49 5.88 25.95 20.11
N ASN A 50 6.78 25.14 20.67
CA ASN A 50 8.24 25.31 20.69
C ASN A 50 8.77 26.43 21.60
N THR A 51 7.93 27.06 22.41
CA THR A 51 8.41 28.03 23.40
C THR A 51 9.28 27.32 24.44
N ILE A 52 10.52 27.77 24.60
CA ILE A 52 11.45 27.26 25.60
C ILE A 52 11.10 27.89 26.95
N LEU A 53 10.64 27.08 27.90
CA LEU A 53 10.35 27.50 29.28
C LEU A 53 11.56 27.33 30.19
N GLY A 54 12.29 26.24 29.98
CA GLY A 54 13.39 25.81 30.83
C GLY A 54 12.94 25.08 32.09
N LEU A 55 13.83 24.28 32.65
CA LEU A 55 13.69 23.62 33.94
C LEU A 55 14.43 24.41 35.01
N TYR A 56 13.81 24.57 36.18
CA TYR A 56 14.39 25.32 37.30
C TYR A 56 15.43 24.49 38.08
N ASP A 57 15.14 23.20 38.31
CA ASP A 57 16.00 22.27 39.07
C ASP A 57 16.21 20.99 38.26
N TYR A 58 16.97 21.12 37.17
CA TYR A 58 17.17 20.05 36.20
C TYR A 58 17.90 18.83 36.80
N GLN A 59 18.76 19.03 37.82
CA GLN A 59 19.42 17.92 38.51
C GLN A 59 18.38 17.07 39.24
N LYS A 60 17.52 17.71 40.06
CA LYS A 60 16.47 16.99 40.78
C LYS A 60 15.45 16.36 39.84
N ASP A 61 15.10 17.03 38.74
CA ASP A 61 14.22 16.44 37.73
C ASP A 61 14.84 15.19 37.08
N SER A 62 16.14 15.20 36.78
CA SER A 62 16.85 14.03 36.22
C SER A 62 16.90 12.83 37.17
N GLU A 63 17.10 13.09 38.47
CA GLU A 63 17.08 12.07 39.52
C GLU A 63 15.67 11.48 39.66
N ASN A 64 14.65 12.34 39.72
CA ASN A 64 13.25 11.92 39.81
C ASN A 64 12.80 11.11 38.58
N ILE A 65 13.19 11.51 37.37
CA ILE A 65 12.89 10.74 36.15
C ILE A 65 13.45 9.33 36.27
N SER A 66 14.72 9.21 36.65
CA SER A 66 15.39 7.92 36.80
C SER A 66 14.72 7.03 37.84
N GLU A 67 14.39 7.60 39.01
CA GLU A 67 13.74 6.88 40.10
C GLU A 67 12.31 6.45 39.74
N ILE A 68 11.53 7.34 39.12
CA ILE A 68 10.16 7.04 38.69
C ILE A 68 10.15 5.94 37.62
N ILE A 69 11.06 5.98 36.64
CA ILE A 69 11.17 4.90 35.65
C ILE A 69 11.48 3.58 36.34
N LYS A 70 12.45 3.55 37.27
CA LYS A 70 12.84 2.32 38.00
C LYS A 70 11.69 1.73 38.82
N THR A 71 10.88 2.57 39.45
CA THR A 71 9.85 2.15 40.41
C THR A 71 8.47 1.93 39.80
N LYS A 72 8.16 2.61 38.69
CA LYS A 72 6.84 2.59 38.04
C LYS A 72 6.81 1.88 36.69
N MET A 73 7.93 1.33 36.22
CA MET A 73 7.96 0.50 35.02
C MET A 73 8.19 -0.97 35.37
N ASP A 74 7.43 -1.84 34.73
CA ASP A 74 7.70 -3.29 34.72
C ASP A 74 8.64 -3.59 33.56
N SER A 75 9.88 -3.99 33.90
CA SER A 75 11.09 -3.87 33.08
C SER A 75 11.54 -2.43 32.82
N ILE A 76 12.82 -2.16 33.09
CA ILE A 76 13.42 -0.84 32.91
C ILE A 76 13.89 -0.72 31.45
N PRO A 77 13.40 0.26 30.67
CA PRO A 77 13.90 0.48 29.32
C PRO A 77 15.34 1.00 29.35
N GLU A 78 16.07 0.79 28.26
CA GLU A 78 17.38 1.41 28.04
C GLU A 78 17.14 2.88 27.66
N PHE A 79 17.78 3.83 28.35
CA PHE A 79 17.62 5.26 28.09
C PHE A 79 18.86 6.07 28.44
N ASP A 80 19.01 7.21 27.78
CA ASP A 80 20.00 8.24 28.09
C ASP A 80 19.32 9.58 28.39
N MET A 81 19.99 10.42 29.17
CA MET A 81 19.56 11.79 29.45
C MET A 81 20.64 12.79 29.06
N GLU A 82 20.26 13.80 28.29
CA GLU A 82 21.10 14.93 27.91
C GLU A 82 20.51 16.22 28.51
N ILE A 83 21.35 17.05 29.11
CA ILE A 83 20.97 18.37 29.62
C ILE A 83 21.61 19.40 28.70
N GLU A 84 20.78 20.27 28.12
CA GLU A 84 21.20 21.26 27.14
C GLU A 84 20.76 22.65 27.59
N GLN A 85 21.57 23.67 27.29
CA GLN A 85 21.20 25.07 27.52
C GLN A 85 20.88 25.75 26.19
N LEU A 86 19.68 26.32 26.09
CA LEU A 86 19.16 27.00 24.90
C LEU A 86 18.52 28.32 25.31
N GLU A 87 18.91 29.41 24.66
CA GLU A 87 18.41 30.76 24.97
C GLU A 87 18.54 31.13 26.47
N GLY A 88 19.62 30.66 27.11
CA GLY A 88 19.89 30.84 28.53
C GLY A 88 19.06 29.96 29.47
N LYS A 89 18.12 29.15 28.94
CA LYS A 89 17.25 28.24 29.68
C LYS A 89 17.73 26.79 29.55
N VAL A 90 17.59 26.01 30.62
CA VAL A 90 18.04 24.61 30.63
C VAL A 90 16.90 23.68 30.25
N ILE A 91 17.11 22.74 29.34
CA ILE A 91 16.16 21.68 28.98
C ILE A 91 16.76 20.30 29.26
N LEU A 92 15.90 19.30 29.42
CA LEU A 92 16.32 17.90 29.59
C LEU A 92 15.71 17.05 28.48
N ILE A 93 16.57 16.27 27.82
CA ILE A 93 16.19 15.36 26.74
C ILE A 93 16.39 13.93 27.25
N LEU A 94 15.29 13.20 27.39
CA LEU A 94 15.26 11.78 27.73
C LEU A 94 15.12 10.96 26.45
N SER A 95 16.19 10.30 26.02
CA SER A 95 16.20 9.43 24.84
C SER A 95 15.90 7.99 25.26
N ILE A 96 14.77 7.44 24.82
CA ILE A 96 14.37 6.06 25.07
C ILE A 96 14.76 5.20 23.87
N TYR A 97 15.54 4.15 24.09
CA TYR A 97 15.90 3.20 23.04
C TYR A 97 14.77 2.18 22.79
N PRO A 98 14.67 1.62 21.56
CA PRO A 98 13.77 0.51 21.31
C PRO A 98 14.08 -0.66 22.24
N GLY A 99 13.07 -1.10 22.96
CA GLY A 99 13.17 -2.13 23.97
C GLY A 99 13.38 -3.52 23.37
N LYS A 100 14.23 -4.31 24.02
CA LYS A 100 14.56 -5.68 23.64
C LYS A 100 13.63 -6.72 24.29
N ASN A 101 13.02 -6.36 25.43
CA ASN A 101 12.21 -7.25 26.26
C ASN A 101 10.77 -6.74 26.34
N THR A 102 10.15 -6.46 25.19
CA THR A 102 8.76 -6.00 25.16
C THR A 102 7.80 -7.09 25.66
N PRO A 103 6.63 -6.74 26.24
CA PRO A 103 6.14 -5.39 26.52
C PRO A 103 6.71 -4.76 27.81
N TYR A 104 6.97 -3.45 27.75
CA TYR A 104 7.29 -2.58 28.87
C TYR A 104 5.99 -1.94 29.39
N PHE A 105 5.64 -2.22 30.65
CA PHE A 105 4.39 -1.71 31.25
C PHE A 105 4.65 -0.53 32.17
N VAL A 106 3.70 0.39 32.21
CA VAL A 106 3.57 1.36 33.31
C VAL A 106 2.74 0.70 34.42
N VAL A 107 3.28 0.70 35.63
CA VAL A 107 2.65 0.25 36.86
C VAL A 107 2.09 1.45 37.60
N ASP A 108 0.77 1.56 37.63
CA ASP A 108 0.07 2.63 38.35
C ASP A 108 -1.08 2.06 39.16
N SER A 109 -1.05 2.30 40.47
CA SER A 109 -2.12 1.94 41.41
C SER A 109 -2.60 0.48 41.29
N GLY A 110 -1.65 -0.45 41.04
CA GLY A 110 -1.90 -1.89 40.87
C GLY A 110 -2.26 -2.34 39.46
N SER A 111 -2.54 -1.42 38.54
CA SER A 111 -2.73 -1.73 37.11
C SER A 111 -1.40 -1.75 36.38
N ARG A 112 -1.20 -2.75 35.50
CA ARG A 112 -0.11 -2.80 34.53
C ARG A 112 -0.68 -2.49 33.15
N THR A 113 -0.23 -1.40 32.53
CA THR A 113 -0.68 -1.00 31.18
C THR A 113 0.52 -0.74 30.30
N ALA A 114 0.61 -1.44 29.15
CA ALA A 114 1.57 -1.11 28.11
C ALA A 114 0.94 -0.10 27.15
N TYR A 115 1.77 0.76 26.58
CA TYR A 115 1.36 1.77 25.61
C TYR A 115 2.06 1.55 24.28
N LYS A 116 1.47 2.05 23.21
CA LYS A 116 2.06 2.16 21.87
C LYS A 116 1.88 3.58 21.32
N ARG A 117 2.81 4.01 20.49
CA ARG A 117 2.78 5.34 19.85
C ARG A 117 2.01 5.24 18.54
N VAL A 118 0.97 6.05 18.37
CA VAL A 118 0.19 6.21 17.14
C VAL A 118 0.16 7.69 16.79
N GLY A 119 0.81 8.06 15.69
CA GLY A 119 0.98 9.47 15.32
C GLY A 119 1.73 10.23 16.42
N ASN A 120 1.10 11.24 16.99
CA ASN A 120 1.61 12.05 18.11
C ASN A 120 1.10 11.58 19.48
N GLN A 121 0.32 10.49 19.57
CA GLN A 121 -0.28 10.05 20.83
C GLN A 121 0.25 8.70 21.31
N SER A 122 0.32 8.55 22.63
CA SER A 122 0.59 7.27 23.30
C SER A 122 -0.74 6.70 23.79
N ILE A 123 -1.21 5.62 23.17
CA ILE A 123 -2.49 4.96 23.49
C ILE A 123 -2.24 3.61 24.18
N PRO A 124 -3.18 3.12 25.03
CA PRO A 124 -3.07 1.79 25.61
C PRO A 124 -2.98 0.70 24.53
N ALA A 125 -2.08 -0.26 24.72
CA ALA A 125 -1.95 -1.41 23.85
C ALA A 125 -3.19 -2.32 23.97
N THR A 126 -3.76 -2.73 22.84
CA THR A 126 -4.84 -3.71 22.79
C THR A 126 -4.32 -5.12 23.10
N ARG A 127 -5.22 -6.11 23.20
CA ARG A 127 -4.82 -7.52 23.37
C ARG A 127 -3.90 -8.00 22.23
N ILE A 128 -4.18 -7.61 21.00
CA ILE A 128 -3.41 -7.99 19.82
C ILE A 128 -2.01 -7.34 19.89
N ASP A 129 -1.95 -6.07 20.28
CA ASP A 129 -0.67 -5.36 20.46
C ASP A 129 0.19 -6.05 21.54
N LEU A 130 -0.40 -6.37 22.68
CA LEU A 130 0.29 -7.05 23.79
C LEU A 130 0.82 -8.43 23.39
N PHE A 131 0.04 -9.18 22.62
CA PHE A 131 0.46 -10.46 22.08
C PHE A 131 1.67 -10.30 21.15
N ASN A 132 1.61 -9.38 20.18
CA ASN A 132 2.72 -9.09 19.27
C ASN A 132 3.97 -8.56 20.00
N MET A 133 3.78 -7.71 21.03
CA MET A 133 4.88 -7.24 21.87
C MET A 133 5.53 -8.38 22.65
N SER A 134 4.75 -9.34 23.16
CA SER A 134 5.28 -10.50 23.89
C SER A 134 6.12 -11.39 22.98
N LEU A 135 5.65 -11.65 21.77
CA LEU A 135 6.40 -12.39 20.75
C LEU A 135 7.73 -11.70 20.42
N LYS A 136 7.71 -10.38 20.20
CA LYS A 136 8.93 -9.58 19.95
C LYS A 136 9.93 -9.68 21.10
N GLY A 137 9.47 -9.61 22.36
CA GLY A 137 10.34 -9.72 23.54
C GLY A 137 10.95 -11.11 23.72
N GLN A 138 10.22 -12.15 23.32
CA GLN A 138 10.71 -13.54 23.31
C GLN A 138 11.57 -13.86 22.08
N ARG A 139 11.65 -12.94 21.11
CA ARG A 139 12.31 -13.16 19.80
C ARG A 139 11.71 -14.32 19.02
N VAL A 140 10.41 -14.53 19.19
CA VAL A 140 9.61 -15.53 18.49
C VAL A 140 8.69 -14.79 17.51
N THR A 141 8.38 -15.41 16.38
CA THR A 141 7.42 -14.85 15.40
C THR A 141 6.19 -15.73 15.32
N TYR A 142 5.05 -15.15 14.94
CA TYR A 142 3.78 -15.87 14.96
C TYR A 142 3.80 -17.14 14.09
N ASP A 143 4.46 -17.07 12.94
CA ASP A 143 4.62 -18.19 12.02
C ASP A 143 5.48 -19.34 12.59
N SER A 144 6.35 -19.07 13.56
CA SER A 144 7.15 -20.08 14.27
C SER A 144 6.45 -20.71 15.47
N LEU A 145 5.27 -20.21 15.89
CA LEU A 145 4.53 -20.79 16.99
C LEU A 145 4.01 -22.17 16.62
N GLU A 146 3.94 -23.05 17.61
CA GLU A 146 3.33 -24.37 17.48
C GLU A 146 1.83 -24.26 17.17
N SER A 147 1.35 -25.09 16.25
CA SER A 147 -0.06 -25.27 15.94
C SER A 147 -0.61 -26.50 16.65
N ASP A 148 -1.92 -26.71 16.55
CA ASP A 148 -2.61 -27.88 17.08
C ASP A 148 -2.48 -29.15 16.19
N LYS A 149 -1.58 -29.14 15.20
CA LYS A 149 -1.48 -30.18 14.16
C LYS A 149 -0.18 -30.96 14.25
N LYS A 150 -0.24 -32.23 13.86
CA LYS A 150 0.92 -33.12 13.84
C LYS A 150 1.28 -33.54 12.42
N ILE A 151 2.57 -33.82 12.21
CA ILE A 151 3.09 -34.25 10.90
C ILE A 151 2.39 -35.51 10.37
N GLN A 152 1.90 -36.36 11.26
CA GLN A 152 1.25 -37.62 10.89
C GLN A 152 -0.12 -37.43 10.22
N ASP A 153 -0.77 -36.29 10.47
CA ASP A 153 -2.13 -36.01 9.98
C ASP A 153 -2.15 -35.21 8.67
N ILE A 154 -0.97 -34.86 8.16
CA ILE A 154 -0.79 -33.83 7.13
C ILE A 154 0.21 -34.28 6.06
N THR A 155 0.09 -33.75 4.84
CA THR A 155 1.07 -33.96 3.77
C THR A 155 1.65 -32.65 3.24
N PHE A 156 2.82 -32.72 2.60
CA PHE A 156 3.56 -31.57 2.04
C PHE A 156 3.91 -31.82 0.56
N LYS A 157 3.03 -32.50 -0.19
CA LYS A 157 3.32 -32.92 -1.57
C LYS A 157 3.47 -31.72 -2.49
N GLU A 158 2.61 -30.70 -2.34
CA GLU A 158 2.70 -29.51 -3.18
C GLU A 158 3.97 -28.71 -2.90
N LEU A 159 4.34 -28.57 -1.62
CA LEU A 159 5.61 -27.97 -1.23
C LEU A 159 6.80 -28.75 -1.79
N ALA A 160 6.81 -30.08 -1.67
CA ALA A 160 7.91 -30.91 -2.16
C ALA A 160 8.07 -30.78 -3.69
N ILE A 161 6.97 -30.78 -4.44
CA ILE A 161 6.98 -30.59 -5.90
C ILE A 161 7.51 -29.20 -6.26
N GLU A 162 6.99 -28.15 -5.63
CA GLU A 162 7.40 -26.78 -5.93
C GLU A 162 8.87 -26.54 -5.57
N TYR A 163 9.29 -27.03 -4.40
CA TYR A 163 10.68 -26.92 -3.94
C TYR A 163 11.63 -27.61 -4.91
N LYS A 164 11.30 -28.82 -5.38
CA LYS A 164 12.09 -29.54 -6.38
C LYS A 164 12.13 -28.81 -7.71
N ASN A 165 11.00 -28.30 -8.19
CA ASN A 165 10.93 -27.56 -9.46
C ASN A 165 11.78 -26.28 -9.43
N LYS A 166 11.83 -25.59 -8.30
CA LYS A 166 12.54 -24.32 -8.15
C LYS A 166 14.02 -24.48 -7.82
N THR A 167 14.38 -25.47 -7.01
CA THR A 167 15.74 -25.63 -6.48
C THR A 167 16.53 -26.77 -7.12
N LEU A 168 15.86 -27.64 -7.88
CA LEU A 168 16.39 -28.91 -8.40
C LEU A 168 16.86 -29.89 -7.32
N LYS A 169 16.40 -29.72 -6.07
CA LYS A 169 16.71 -30.59 -4.92
C LYS A 169 15.45 -31.30 -4.44
N GLU A 170 15.61 -32.54 -3.96
CA GLU A 170 14.53 -33.23 -3.27
C GLU A 170 14.20 -32.55 -1.95
N PHE A 171 12.93 -32.61 -1.56
CA PHE A 171 12.45 -32.16 -0.26
C PHE A 171 12.27 -33.37 0.65
N GLU A 172 13.02 -33.41 1.74
CA GLU A 172 13.06 -34.53 2.68
C GLU A 172 12.38 -34.17 4.01
N GLU A 173 12.00 -35.17 4.81
CA GLU A 173 11.36 -34.95 6.12
C GLU A 173 12.26 -34.14 7.09
N LYS A 174 13.58 -34.32 7.02
CA LYS A 174 14.55 -33.51 7.80
C LYS A 174 14.49 -32.02 7.46
N ASP A 175 14.04 -31.68 6.25
CA ASP A 175 13.90 -30.29 5.82
C ASP A 175 12.72 -29.61 6.51
N LEU A 176 11.67 -30.36 6.89
CA LEU A 176 10.55 -29.82 7.68
C LEU A 176 11.04 -29.27 9.01
N LEU A 177 11.91 -30.01 9.72
CA LEU A 177 12.51 -29.57 10.97
C LEU A 177 13.52 -28.43 10.71
N SER A 178 14.43 -28.60 9.74
CA SER A 178 15.44 -27.60 9.39
C SER A 178 14.84 -26.26 8.99
N PHE A 179 13.67 -26.25 8.34
CA PHE A 179 13.01 -25.05 7.87
C PHE A 179 12.02 -24.50 8.89
N GLY A 180 11.89 -25.10 10.08
CA GLY A 180 11.00 -24.62 11.14
C GLY A 180 9.51 -24.83 10.83
N LEU A 181 9.17 -25.80 9.99
CA LEU A 181 7.79 -26.19 9.70
C LEU A 181 7.23 -27.15 10.76
N ILE A 182 8.12 -27.88 11.45
CA ILE A 182 7.79 -28.71 12.62
C ILE A 182 8.77 -28.43 13.76
N ASN A 183 8.37 -28.76 14.99
CA ASN A 183 9.25 -28.80 16.15
C ASN A 183 9.90 -30.19 16.31
N GLU A 184 10.78 -30.35 17.32
CA GLU A 184 11.47 -31.62 17.61
C GLU A 184 10.51 -32.76 18.01
N GLU A 185 9.29 -32.42 18.45
CA GLU A 185 8.24 -33.37 18.83
C GLU A 185 7.35 -33.79 17.65
N GLY A 186 7.54 -33.20 16.46
CA GLY A 186 6.76 -33.47 15.26
C GLY A 186 5.42 -32.71 15.19
N ASN A 187 5.19 -31.73 16.06
CA ASN A 187 4.06 -30.81 15.94
C ASN A 187 4.39 -29.73 14.91
N LEU A 188 3.41 -29.35 14.11
CA LEU A 188 3.59 -28.30 13.09
C LEU A 188 3.72 -26.94 13.77
N THR A 189 4.45 -26.04 13.11
CA THR A 189 4.31 -24.61 13.38
C THR A 189 3.15 -24.03 12.58
N ILE A 190 2.76 -22.79 12.84
CA ILE A 190 1.81 -22.06 11.99
C ILE A 190 2.33 -21.98 10.55
N ALA A 191 3.64 -21.76 10.35
CA ALA A 191 4.28 -21.81 9.05
C ALA A 191 4.14 -23.20 8.41
N GLY A 192 4.41 -24.28 9.17
CA GLY A 192 4.17 -25.65 8.72
C GLY A 192 2.74 -25.86 8.28
N SER A 193 1.77 -25.38 9.06
CA SER A 193 0.35 -25.47 8.73
C SER A 193 -0.02 -24.66 7.48
N LEU A 194 0.64 -23.54 7.20
CA LEU A 194 0.39 -22.74 5.99
C LEU A 194 0.97 -23.38 4.72
N PHE A 195 2.01 -24.21 4.83
CA PHE A 195 2.59 -24.96 3.72
C PHE A 195 2.02 -26.37 3.53
N ALA A 196 1.39 -26.90 4.56
CA ALA A 196 0.72 -28.18 4.55
C ALA A 196 -0.40 -28.24 3.50
N ASP A 197 -0.53 -29.36 2.78
CA ASP A 197 -1.52 -29.53 1.71
C ASP A 197 -2.95 -29.31 2.23
N GLY A 198 -3.81 -28.77 1.35
CA GLY A 198 -5.19 -28.43 1.68
C GLY A 198 -5.36 -27.16 2.52
N TYR A 199 -6.56 -26.96 3.06
CA TYR A 199 -6.91 -25.78 3.84
C TYR A 199 -6.74 -26.04 5.33
N GLN A 200 -5.56 -25.69 5.84
CA GLN A 200 -5.17 -26.00 7.22
C GLN A 200 -5.26 -24.80 8.18
N VAL A 201 -5.22 -23.58 7.67
CA VAL A 201 -5.26 -22.38 8.49
C VAL A 201 -6.39 -21.51 7.97
N TYR A 202 -7.34 -21.14 8.83
CA TYR A 202 -8.56 -20.42 8.44
C TYR A 202 -8.27 -19.09 7.71
N GLN A 203 -7.16 -18.45 8.09
CA GLN A 203 -6.67 -17.22 7.50
C GLN A 203 -6.03 -17.40 6.10
N SER A 204 -5.79 -18.64 5.66
CA SER A 204 -5.11 -18.97 4.41
C SER A 204 -6.09 -18.96 3.23
N ARG A 205 -6.55 -17.74 2.89
CA ARG A 205 -7.53 -17.48 1.83
C ARG A 205 -7.21 -16.21 1.05
N VAL A 206 -7.54 -16.21 -0.23
CA VAL A 206 -7.44 -15.05 -1.12
C VAL A 206 -8.75 -14.88 -1.87
N PHE A 207 -9.29 -13.67 -1.84
CA PHE A 207 -10.54 -13.30 -2.51
C PHE A 207 -10.15 -12.51 -3.75
N CYS A 208 -10.52 -13.03 -4.91
CA CYS A 208 -10.12 -12.49 -6.21
C CYS A 208 -11.37 -12.05 -6.98
N THR A 209 -11.51 -10.75 -7.24
CA THR A 209 -12.69 -10.21 -7.91
C THR A 209 -12.27 -9.31 -9.08
N ARG A 210 -12.82 -9.56 -10.27
CA ARG A 210 -12.74 -8.66 -11.43
C ARG A 210 -14.01 -7.82 -11.45
N TRP A 211 -13.92 -6.59 -10.99
CA TRP A 211 -15.03 -5.63 -11.00
C TRP A 211 -15.35 -5.18 -12.42
N ASN A 212 -16.60 -4.83 -12.68
CA ASN A 212 -16.98 -4.20 -13.93
C ASN A 212 -16.79 -2.69 -13.82
N GLY A 213 -15.75 -2.10 -14.43
CA GLY A 213 -15.51 -0.66 -14.33
C GLY A 213 -14.44 -0.25 -13.33
N LEU A 214 -14.58 0.99 -12.82
CA LEU A 214 -13.58 1.66 -11.96
C LEU A 214 -13.90 1.57 -10.46
N THR A 215 -15.11 1.13 -10.13
CA THR A 215 -15.61 1.02 -8.75
C THR A 215 -16.31 -0.31 -8.53
N LYS A 216 -16.55 -0.68 -7.27
CA LYS A 216 -17.24 -1.92 -6.90
C LYS A 216 -18.75 -1.94 -7.21
N ALA A 217 -19.31 -0.85 -7.73
CA ALA A 217 -20.74 -0.68 -7.96
C ALA A 217 -21.01 0.06 -9.28
N ASN A 218 -20.61 -0.54 -10.39
CA ASN A 218 -20.70 0.06 -11.72
C ASN A 218 -21.68 -0.75 -12.61
N GLY A 219 -22.96 -0.37 -12.60
CA GLY A 219 -23.96 -0.80 -13.58
C GLY A 219 -24.93 -1.89 -13.11
N LEU A 220 -25.40 -2.73 -14.06
CA LEU A 220 -26.36 -3.83 -13.82
C LEU A 220 -25.69 -5.10 -13.26
N MET A 221 -24.37 -5.26 -13.47
CA MET A 221 -23.54 -6.35 -12.97
C MET A 221 -22.30 -5.75 -12.32
N ASP A 222 -22.09 -6.04 -11.04
CA ASP A 222 -21.01 -5.44 -10.25
C ASP A 222 -19.65 -6.11 -10.54
N ALA A 223 -19.62 -7.44 -10.70
CA ALA A 223 -18.40 -8.20 -10.97
C ALA A 223 -18.52 -9.09 -12.23
N LEU A 224 -17.40 -9.26 -12.93
CA LEU A 224 -17.26 -10.08 -14.15
C LEU A 224 -16.70 -11.48 -13.86
N ASP A 225 -15.88 -11.62 -12.83
CA ASP A 225 -15.36 -12.89 -12.29
C ASP A 225 -15.13 -12.70 -10.79
N ASP A 226 -15.49 -13.69 -9.97
CA ASP A 226 -15.35 -13.65 -8.52
C ASP A 226 -15.02 -15.05 -8.02
N GLN A 227 -13.89 -15.19 -7.32
CA GLN A 227 -13.35 -16.48 -6.87
C GLN A 227 -12.77 -16.34 -5.46
N GLU A 228 -13.11 -17.29 -4.59
CA GLU A 228 -12.46 -17.49 -3.29
C GLU A 228 -11.53 -18.71 -3.40
N PHE A 229 -10.26 -18.51 -3.08
CA PHE A 229 -9.28 -19.58 -3.01
C PHE A 229 -8.91 -19.85 -1.56
N GLU A 230 -8.99 -21.10 -1.15
CA GLU A 230 -8.57 -21.59 0.16
C GLU A 230 -7.58 -22.75 0.01
N GLY A 231 -6.53 -22.76 0.82
CA GLY A 231 -5.50 -23.80 0.74
C GLY A 231 -4.15 -23.37 1.28
N ASN A 232 -3.11 -24.12 0.94
CA ASN A 232 -1.74 -23.78 1.29
C ASN A 232 -1.25 -22.56 0.50
N ILE A 233 -0.24 -21.88 1.02
CA ILE A 233 0.22 -20.60 0.46
C ILE A 233 0.86 -20.71 -0.94
N ILE A 234 1.35 -21.90 -1.34
CA ILE A 234 1.87 -22.14 -2.70
C ILE A 234 0.70 -22.23 -3.69
N TYR A 235 -0.34 -22.97 -3.32
CA TYR A 235 -1.59 -23.03 -4.08
C TYR A 235 -2.20 -21.63 -4.22
N LEU A 236 -2.33 -20.87 -3.13
CA LEU A 236 -2.88 -19.52 -3.17
C LEU A 236 -2.11 -18.58 -4.10
N LEU A 237 -0.78 -18.65 -4.10
CA LEU A 237 0.04 -17.88 -5.05
C LEU A 237 -0.30 -18.26 -6.50
N LYS A 238 -0.31 -19.56 -6.82
CA LYS A 238 -0.58 -20.04 -8.19
C LYS A 238 -1.99 -19.68 -8.65
N ALA A 239 -2.99 -19.97 -7.83
CA ALA A 239 -4.39 -19.67 -8.12
C ALA A 239 -4.63 -18.16 -8.34
N SER A 240 -4.00 -17.31 -7.52
CA SER A 240 -4.08 -15.86 -7.67
C SER A 240 -3.40 -15.37 -8.96
N MET A 241 -2.23 -15.91 -9.30
CA MET A 241 -1.53 -15.61 -10.56
C MET A 241 -2.37 -16.03 -11.78
N ASP A 242 -2.96 -17.22 -11.74
CA ASP A 242 -3.84 -17.71 -12.79
C ASP A 242 -5.11 -16.88 -12.93
N PHE A 243 -5.69 -16.42 -11.81
CA PHE A 243 -6.82 -15.49 -11.82
C PHE A 243 -6.46 -14.18 -12.54
N VAL A 244 -5.32 -13.58 -12.20
CA VAL A 244 -4.84 -12.35 -12.87
C VAL A 244 -4.62 -12.61 -14.36
N LYS A 245 -4.00 -13.73 -14.72
CA LYS A 245 -3.73 -14.07 -16.12
C LYS A 245 -5.00 -14.27 -16.95
N ARG A 246 -6.07 -14.82 -16.36
CA ARG A 246 -7.37 -14.97 -17.03
C ARG A 246 -8.12 -13.64 -17.16
N ASN A 247 -7.95 -12.74 -16.20
CA ASN A 247 -8.68 -11.48 -16.10
C ASN A 247 -7.90 -10.24 -16.56
N SER A 248 -6.69 -10.43 -17.09
CA SER A 248 -5.87 -9.38 -17.71
C SER A 248 -5.54 -9.72 -19.17
N LYS A 249 -5.34 -8.67 -19.97
CA LYS A 249 -5.00 -8.80 -21.38
C LYS A 249 -3.49 -8.64 -21.60
N LYS A 250 -3.00 -9.30 -22.65
CA LYS A 250 -1.65 -9.11 -23.16
C LYS A 250 -1.71 -8.77 -24.64
N MET A 251 -1.56 -7.48 -24.94
CA MET A 251 -1.46 -7.00 -26.32
C MET A 251 -0.06 -7.31 -26.86
N TRP A 252 0.09 -7.26 -28.19
CA TRP A 252 1.39 -7.45 -28.82
C TRP A 252 1.49 -6.75 -30.16
N LYS A 253 2.72 -6.42 -30.54
CA LYS A 253 3.08 -5.84 -31.83
C LYS A 253 4.17 -6.68 -32.48
N LYS A 254 4.12 -6.80 -33.81
CA LYS A 254 5.21 -7.40 -34.58
C LYS A 254 6.40 -6.44 -34.58
N GLY A 255 7.50 -6.84 -33.93
CA GLY A 255 8.77 -6.11 -33.98
C GLY A 255 9.62 -6.55 -35.19
N PRO A 256 10.80 -5.93 -35.36
CA PRO A 256 11.69 -6.22 -36.50
C PRO A 256 12.24 -7.66 -36.50
N ILE A 257 12.49 -8.21 -35.31
CA ILE A 257 13.06 -9.56 -35.13
C ILE A 257 12.15 -10.43 -34.25
N TYR A 258 11.66 -9.87 -33.13
CA TYR A 258 10.81 -10.58 -32.17
C TYR A 258 9.46 -9.85 -31.97
N ARG A 259 8.48 -10.58 -31.47
CA ARG A 259 7.20 -10.02 -31.01
C ARG A 259 7.45 -9.19 -29.75
N VAL A 260 6.92 -7.96 -29.72
CA VAL A 260 6.92 -7.10 -28.54
C VAL A 260 5.58 -7.26 -27.84
N GLU A 261 5.59 -7.54 -26.55
CA GLU A 261 4.39 -7.74 -25.74
C GLU A 261 4.12 -6.53 -24.86
N TYR A 262 2.85 -6.17 -24.75
CA TYR A 262 2.34 -5.09 -23.90
C TYR A 262 1.33 -5.69 -22.92
N PRO A 263 1.79 -6.30 -21.82
CA PRO A 263 0.89 -6.77 -20.77
C PRO A 263 0.23 -5.59 -20.06
N GLU A 264 -1.01 -5.76 -19.59
CA GLU A 264 -1.65 -4.77 -18.71
C GLU A 264 -0.88 -4.60 -17.39
N TYR A 265 -0.37 -5.73 -16.86
CA TYR A 265 0.43 -5.78 -15.65
C TYR A 265 1.67 -6.67 -15.89
N PRO A 266 2.90 -6.20 -15.59
CA PRO A 266 4.09 -7.03 -15.69
C PRO A 266 4.01 -8.22 -14.73
N GLU A 267 4.20 -9.44 -15.23
CA GLU A 267 4.03 -10.68 -14.46
C GLU A 267 4.88 -10.72 -13.18
N ARG A 268 6.12 -10.21 -13.27
CA ARG A 268 7.02 -10.09 -12.12
C ARG A 268 6.47 -9.17 -11.03
N ALA A 269 5.84 -8.05 -11.41
CA ALA A 269 5.25 -7.11 -10.46
C ALA A 269 4.03 -7.73 -9.76
N VAL A 270 3.20 -8.46 -10.51
CA VAL A 270 2.04 -9.18 -9.97
C VAL A 270 2.50 -10.24 -8.97
N GLN A 271 3.45 -11.09 -9.35
CA GLN A 271 3.98 -12.14 -8.49
C GLN A 271 4.55 -11.55 -7.18
N GLU A 272 5.40 -10.53 -7.27
CA GLU A 272 6.01 -9.90 -6.10
C GLU A 272 4.95 -9.24 -5.20
N ALA A 273 3.92 -8.62 -5.76
CA ALA A 273 2.83 -8.02 -5.00
C ALA A 273 1.99 -9.07 -4.25
N ILE A 274 1.65 -10.19 -4.90
CA ILE A 274 0.90 -11.30 -4.27
C ILE A 274 1.76 -11.99 -3.20
N VAL A 275 3.04 -12.26 -3.48
CA VAL A 275 3.97 -12.81 -2.50
C VAL A 275 4.08 -11.89 -1.30
N ASN A 276 4.21 -10.57 -1.49
CA ASN A 276 4.25 -9.63 -0.38
C ASN A 276 2.95 -9.68 0.44
N ALA A 277 1.79 -9.75 -0.20
CA ALA A 277 0.51 -9.86 0.48
C ALA A 277 0.36 -11.16 1.28
N LEU A 278 0.81 -12.30 0.76
CA LEU A 278 0.72 -13.60 1.45
C LEU A 278 1.76 -13.74 2.58
N ILE A 279 3.00 -13.31 2.34
CA ILE A 279 4.14 -13.53 3.25
C ILE A 279 4.18 -12.49 4.36
N HIS A 280 3.80 -11.24 4.09
CA HIS A 280 3.76 -10.19 5.12
C HIS A 280 2.39 -10.02 5.79
N ARG A 281 1.41 -10.89 5.45
CA ARG A 281 0.09 -10.96 6.08
C ARG A 281 0.20 -11.10 7.60
N ASP A 282 -0.63 -10.37 8.33
CA ASP A 282 -0.83 -10.59 9.76
C ASP A 282 -1.75 -11.79 10.02
N TYR A 283 -1.16 -12.96 10.24
CA TYR A 283 -1.88 -14.21 10.55
C TYR A 283 -2.54 -14.23 11.93
N THR A 284 -2.30 -13.23 12.79
CA THR A 284 -3.06 -13.07 14.04
C THR A 284 -4.48 -12.52 13.81
N VAL A 285 -4.72 -11.87 12.66
CA VAL A 285 -6.01 -11.29 12.31
C VAL A 285 -6.92 -12.36 11.69
N ILE A 286 -8.00 -12.67 12.39
CA ILE A 286 -9.06 -13.59 11.96
C ILE A 286 -10.21 -12.77 11.34
N GLY A 287 -10.80 -13.27 10.25
CA GLY A 287 -11.97 -12.64 9.60
C GLY A 287 -11.63 -11.47 8.68
N SER A 288 -10.37 -11.37 8.23
CA SER A 288 -9.97 -10.50 7.13
C SER A 288 -8.99 -11.24 6.25
N GLU A 289 -9.21 -11.23 4.95
CA GLU A 289 -8.49 -12.02 3.96
C GLU A 289 -7.62 -11.14 3.07
N VAL A 290 -6.75 -11.74 2.26
CA VAL A 290 -6.09 -11.00 1.19
C VAL A 290 -7.13 -10.79 0.08
N HIS A 291 -7.29 -9.57 -0.39
CA HIS A 291 -8.18 -9.25 -1.52
C HIS A 291 -7.34 -8.83 -2.72
N LEU A 292 -7.64 -9.42 -3.87
CA LEU A 292 -7.10 -9.05 -5.17
C LEU A 292 -8.27 -8.56 -6.03
N ASP A 293 -8.39 -7.24 -6.13
CA ASP A 293 -9.46 -6.56 -6.86
C ASP A 293 -8.91 -6.04 -8.19
N ILE A 294 -9.42 -6.51 -9.33
CA ILE A 294 -9.06 -6.00 -10.66
C ILE A 294 -10.18 -5.07 -11.15
N TYR A 295 -9.82 -3.83 -11.47
CA TYR A 295 -10.64 -2.82 -12.12
C TYR A 295 -10.15 -2.59 -13.55
N ASP A 296 -10.87 -1.78 -14.33
CA ASP A 296 -10.47 -1.51 -15.71
C ASP A 296 -9.13 -0.77 -15.80
N ASP A 297 -8.87 0.15 -14.88
CA ASP A 297 -7.69 1.02 -14.87
C ASP A 297 -6.55 0.54 -13.97
N ARG A 298 -6.81 -0.40 -13.05
CA ARG A 298 -5.84 -0.84 -12.04
C ARG A 298 -6.20 -2.17 -11.40
N MET A 299 -5.23 -2.77 -10.75
CA MET A 299 -5.40 -3.88 -9.82
C MET A 299 -4.98 -3.41 -8.42
N GLU A 300 -5.79 -3.73 -7.42
CA GLU A 300 -5.53 -3.44 -6.01
C GLU A 300 -5.35 -4.75 -5.25
N ILE A 301 -4.26 -4.87 -4.49
CA ILE A 301 -4.00 -6.00 -3.61
C ILE A 301 -3.99 -5.49 -2.18
N TYR A 302 -4.97 -5.91 -1.40
CA TYR A 302 -5.09 -5.64 0.04
C TYR A 302 -4.58 -6.83 0.84
N SER A 303 -3.81 -6.55 1.90
CA SER A 303 -3.40 -7.54 2.89
C SER A 303 -3.69 -7.05 4.32
N PRO A 304 -4.21 -7.91 5.20
CA PRO A 304 -4.24 -7.68 6.64
C PRO A 304 -2.84 -7.45 7.20
N GLY A 305 -2.72 -6.44 8.08
CA GLY A 305 -1.47 -6.00 8.70
C GLY A 305 -0.87 -4.77 8.02
N GLY A 306 -0.46 -3.77 8.82
CA GLY A 306 0.36 -2.66 8.35
C GLY A 306 1.84 -3.03 8.20
N MET A 307 2.70 -2.03 8.00
CA MET A 307 4.16 -2.25 8.02
C MET A 307 4.59 -2.85 9.36
N TYR A 308 5.45 -3.88 9.31
CA TYR A 308 5.85 -4.64 10.50
C TYR A 308 6.51 -3.77 11.59
N ASP A 309 7.30 -2.79 11.16
CA ASP A 309 8.00 -1.87 12.04
C ASP A 309 7.11 -0.69 12.51
N GLY A 310 5.87 -0.59 12.02
CA GLY A 310 4.90 0.44 12.36
C GLY A 310 5.07 1.76 11.60
N THR A 311 5.85 1.79 10.50
CA THR A 311 5.86 2.98 9.61
C THR A 311 4.62 2.98 8.75
N PHE A 312 4.37 4.15 8.16
CA PHE A 312 3.49 4.23 7.02
C PHE A 312 4.34 4.15 5.75
N VAL A 313 3.98 3.25 4.82
CA VAL A 313 4.75 3.04 3.58
C VAL A 313 4.81 4.31 2.74
N GLN A 314 3.77 5.13 2.79
CA GLN A 314 3.71 6.45 2.15
C GLN A 314 4.73 7.47 2.68
N ASN A 315 5.37 7.20 3.84
CA ASN A 315 6.37 8.07 4.45
C ASN A 315 7.81 7.57 4.26
N VAL A 316 8.02 6.48 3.52
CA VAL A 316 9.33 5.91 3.25
C VAL A 316 9.59 5.86 1.74
N ASP A 317 10.86 5.93 1.36
CA ASP A 317 11.25 5.73 -0.03
C ASP A 317 11.04 4.26 -0.42
N PRO A 318 10.14 3.93 -1.36
CA PRO A 318 9.88 2.55 -1.77
C PRO A 318 11.10 1.86 -2.40
N TYR A 319 12.10 2.61 -2.87
CA TYR A 319 13.36 2.03 -3.37
C TYR A 319 14.31 1.60 -2.24
N ASN A 320 14.13 2.14 -1.03
CA ASN A 320 15.02 1.98 0.11
C ASN A 320 14.25 1.63 1.39
N VAL A 321 13.42 0.57 1.34
CA VAL A 321 12.70 0.07 2.51
C VAL A 321 13.53 -0.98 3.25
N SER A 322 13.59 -0.86 4.57
CA SER A 322 14.29 -1.84 5.42
C SER A 322 13.65 -3.23 5.31
N SER A 323 14.49 -4.27 5.19
CA SER A 323 14.07 -5.67 5.06
C SER A 323 13.59 -6.28 6.39
N SER A 324 12.48 -5.81 6.94
CA SER A 324 11.86 -6.38 8.14
C SER A 324 10.72 -7.33 7.75
N ARG A 325 10.75 -8.57 8.27
CA ARG A 325 9.81 -9.64 7.91
C ARG A 325 8.89 -9.97 9.07
N ARG A 326 7.58 -9.98 8.81
CA ARG A 326 6.57 -10.38 9.80
C ARG A 326 6.58 -11.88 10.05
N ASN A 327 6.73 -12.65 8.98
CA ASN A 327 6.76 -14.11 9.00
C ASN A 327 8.09 -14.61 8.39
N PRO A 328 9.20 -14.65 9.17
CA PRO A 328 10.51 -15.03 8.67
C PRO A 328 10.63 -16.47 8.19
N VAL A 329 9.87 -17.41 8.78
CA VAL A 329 9.88 -18.83 8.37
C VAL A 329 9.29 -18.96 6.98
N LEU A 330 8.12 -18.33 6.75
CA LEU A 330 7.48 -18.28 5.44
C LEU A 330 8.40 -17.64 4.39
N ALA A 331 8.98 -16.49 4.74
CA ALA A 331 9.86 -15.74 3.85
C ALA A 331 11.16 -16.47 3.53
N ASP A 332 11.77 -17.19 4.49
CA ASP A 332 13.00 -17.96 4.26
C ASP A 332 12.75 -19.09 3.26
N LEU A 333 11.62 -19.80 3.38
CA LEU A 333 11.29 -20.88 2.46
C LEU A 333 10.92 -20.37 1.05
N PHE A 334 10.17 -19.27 0.94
CA PHE A 334 9.94 -18.62 -0.36
C PHE A 334 11.24 -18.13 -1.00
N ALA A 335 12.17 -17.60 -0.21
CA ALA A 335 13.46 -17.19 -0.71
C ALA A 335 14.33 -18.35 -1.19
N ARG A 336 14.27 -19.51 -0.53
CA ARG A 336 14.95 -20.73 -1.00
C ARG A 336 14.43 -21.21 -2.35
N MET A 337 13.13 -21.03 -2.60
CA MET A 337 12.46 -21.35 -3.86
C MET A 337 12.56 -20.25 -4.92
N ASP A 338 13.36 -19.19 -4.70
CA ASP A 338 13.47 -18.03 -5.59
C ASP A 338 12.11 -17.37 -5.94
N LEU A 339 11.14 -17.50 -5.03
CA LEU A 339 9.83 -16.87 -5.13
C LEU A 339 9.80 -15.49 -4.46
N MET A 340 10.81 -15.16 -3.66
CA MET A 340 10.94 -13.91 -2.91
C MET A 340 12.43 -13.56 -2.72
N GLU A 341 12.78 -12.28 -2.72
CA GLU A 341 14.16 -11.85 -2.43
C GLU A 341 14.43 -11.52 -0.96
N ARG A 342 15.65 -11.82 -0.49
CA ARG A 342 16.07 -11.62 0.91
C ARG A 342 16.51 -10.19 1.26
N ARG A 343 16.48 -9.23 0.35
CA ARG A 343 17.12 -7.90 0.57
C ARG A 343 16.15 -6.73 0.72
N GLY A 344 14.84 -6.97 0.87
CA GLY A 344 13.87 -5.87 0.99
C GLY A 344 13.66 -5.09 -0.31
N SER A 345 14.05 -5.69 -1.44
CA SER A 345 13.97 -5.12 -2.79
C SER A 345 12.58 -5.30 -3.44
N GLY A 346 11.60 -5.89 -2.76
CA GLY A 346 10.32 -6.28 -3.36
C GLY A 346 9.55 -5.10 -3.96
N LEU A 347 9.37 -4.02 -3.19
CA LEU A 347 8.68 -2.82 -3.69
C LEU A 347 9.45 -2.16 -4.85
N ARG A 348 10.78 -2.10 -4.74
CA ARG A 348 11.67 -1.63 -5.80
C ARG A 348 11.49 -2.42 -7.09
N LYS A 349 11.44 -3.76 -7.01
CA LYS A 349 11.26 -4.64 -8.18
C LYS A 349 9.91 -4.48 -8.84
N ILE A 350 8.85 -4.25 -8.05
CA ILE A 350 7.52 -3.95 -8.60
C ILE A 350 7.62 -2.70 -9.47
N ILE A 351 8.29 -1.65 -8.98
CA ILE A 351 8.50 -0.42 -9.74
C ILE A 351 9.41 -0.64 -10.96
N GLU A 352 10.56 -1.29 -10.80
CA GLU A 352 11.50 -1.57 -11.90
C GLU A 352 10.87 -2.44 -13.00
N ALA A 353 10.01 -3.39 -12.63
CA ALA A 353 9.27 -4.20 -13.60
C ALA A 353 8.32 -3.35 -14.46
N TYR A 354 7.70 -2.32 -13.88
CA TYR A 354 6.93 -1.33 -14.63
C TYR A 354 7.84 -0.47 -15.51
N GLU A 355 8.91 0.10 -14.96
CA GLU A 355 9.86 0.96 -15.68
C GLU A 355 10.50 0.25 -16.89
N SER A 356 10.61 -1.08 -16.85
CA SER A 356 11.14 -1.88 -17.97
C SER A 356 10.17 -2.06 -19.16
N CYS A 357 8.89 -1.69 -19.02
CA CYS A 357 7.89 -1.83 -20.07
C CYS A 357 7.91 -0.61 -21.03
N GLU A 358 7.79 -0.85 -22.33
CA GLU A 358 7.89 0.23 -23.35
C GLU A 358 6.72 1.24 -23.26
N ASN A 359 5.54 0.80 -22.86
CA ASN A 359 4.34 1.63 -22.67
C ASN A 359 4.26 2.26 -21.27
N TYR A 360 5.31 2.14 -20.45
CA TYR A 360 5.33 2.75 -19.13
C TYR A 360 5.38 4.28 -19.22
N LYS A 361 4.64 4.91 -18.30
CA LYS A 361 4.67 6.35 -18.06
C LYS A 361 4.75 6.59 -16.56
N ILE A 362 5.32 7.72 -16.14
CA ILE A 362 5.57 8.01 -14.73
C ILE A 362 4.26 8.06 -13.90
N GLU A 363 3.15 8.47 -14.52
CA GLU A 363 1.81 8.47 -13.93
C GLU A 363 1.24 7.06 -13.68
N LEU A 364 1.81 6.02 -14.31
CA LEU A 364 1.43 4.62 -14.14
C LEU A 364 2.32 3.91 -13.11
N LYS A 365 3.16 4.65 -12.37
CA LYS A 365 4.00 4.10 -11.31
C LYS A 365 3.13 3.38 -10.26
N PRO A 366 3.51 2.17 -9.84
CA PRO A 366 2.84 1.47 -8.74
C PRO A 366 2.78 2.31 -7.47
N GLU A 367 1.62 2.29 -6.80
CA GLU A 367 1.39 3.02 -5.56
C GLU A 367 1.28 2.04 -4.39
N PHE A 368 1.82 2.42 -3.24
CA PHE A 368 1.73 1.63 -2.01
C PHE A 368 1.14 2.49 -0.91
N ARG A 369 0.21 1.92 -0.14
CA ARG A 369 -0.43 2.61 0.99
C ARG A 369 -0.53 1.66 2.16
N SER A 370 -0.26 2.13 3.37
CA SER A 370 -0.48 1.34 4.57
C SER A 370 -1.24 2.14 5.61
N THR A 371 -2.04 1.43 6.38
CA THR A 371 -2.59 1.87 7.65
C THR A 371 -1.85 1.13 8.77
N GLU A 372 -2.31 1.28 10.00
CA GLU A 372 -1.84 0.47 11.12
C GLU A 372 -2.16 -1.03 10.95
N SER A 373 -3.31 -1.33 10.36
CA SER A 373 -3.88 -2.67 10.31
C SER A 373 -3.93 -3.27 8.91
N SER A 374 -3.47 -2.56 7.88
CA SER A 374 -3.66 -2.98 6.49
C SER A 374 -2.57 -2.44 5.57
N PHE A 375 -2.26 -3.20 4.52
CA PHE A 375 -1.34 -2.81 3.45
C PHE A 375 -2.03 -2.95 2.09
N PHE A 376 -1.79 -1.99 1.20
CA PHE A 376 -2.38 -1.92 -0.13
C PHE A 376 -1.27 -1.73 -1.16
N THR A 377 -1.30 -2.53 -2.22
CA THR A 377 -0.50 -2.36 -3.42
C THR A 377 -1.43 -2.07 -4.59
N VAL A 378 -1.20 -0.96 -5.30
CA VAL A 378 -1.99 -0.55 -6.46
C VAL A 378 -1.10 -0.60 -7.70
N LEU A 379 -1.49 -1.45 -8.63
CA LEU A 379 -0.82 -1.70 -9.91
C LEU A 379 -1.68 -1.08 -11.02
N LYS A 380 -1.19 -0.04 -11.71
CA LYS A 380 -1.96 0.63 -12.77
C LYS A 380 -1.92 -0.18 -14.07
N ASN A 381 -3.03 -0.21 -14.81
CA ASN A 381 -3.09 -0.89 -16.09
C ASN A 381 -2.30 -0.10 -17.15
N LEU A 382 -1.21 -0.69 -17.64
CA LEU A 382 -0.31 -0.05 -18.61
C LEU A 382 -0.96 0.23 -19.98
N ASN A 383 -2.10 -0.39 -20.27
CA ASN A 383 -2.78 -0.30 -21.57
C ASN A 383 -4.11 0.46 -21.51
N TYR A 384 -4.51 1.02 -20.36
CA TYR A 384 -5.86 1.53 -20.16
C TYR A 384 -6.26 2.62 -21.17
N ASP A 385 -5.44 3.67 -21.30
CA ASP A 385 -5.72 4.77 -22.24
C ASP A 385 -5.75 4.29 -23.70
N THR A 386 -4.81 3.42 -24.07
CA THR A 386 -4.69 2.89 -25.43
C THR A 386 -5.88 2.01 -25.80
N GLN A 387 -6.44 1.26 -24.83
CA GLN A 387 -7.65 0.46 -25.02
C GLN A 387 -8.90 1.34 -25.18
N ASN A 388 -8.99 2.45 -24.45
CA ASN A 388 -10.07 3.41 -24.62
C ASN A 388 -10.00 4.09 -26.00
N ASP A 389 -8.80 4.41 -26.49
CA ASP A 389 -8.63 4.95 -27.85
C ASP A 389 -9.01 3.92 -28.93
N THR A 390 -8.64 2.64 -28.78
CA THR A 390 -9.02 1.60 -29.75
C THR A 390 -10.51 1.23 -29.70
N GLN A 391 -11.15 1.23 -28.53
CA GLN A 391 -12.60 1.04 -28.42
C GLN A 391 -13.39 2.23 -28.99
N ASN A 392 -12.84 3.45 -28.87
CA ASN A 392 -13.42 4.62 -29.52
C ASN A 392 -13.24 4.59 -31.04
N ASP A 393 -12.16 4.01 -31.56
CA ASP A 393 -11.92 3.88 -33.01
C ASP A 393 -12.80 2.81 -33.69
N THR A 394 -13.15 1.70 -33.03
CA THR A 394 -14.12 0.73 -33.58
C THR A 394 -15.58 1.21 -33.52
N GLN A 395 -15.86 2.32 -32.82
CA GLN A 395 -17.21 2.90 -32.72
C GLN A 395 -17.33 4.36 -33.20
N ASN A 396 -16.24 5.03 -33.57
CA ASN A 396 -16.25 6.37 -34.17
C ASN A 396 -15.22 6.47 -35.29
N ASP A 397 -15.48 5.78 -36.40
CA ASP A 397 -14.90 6.15 -37.69
C ASP A 397 -15.59 7.45 -38.17
N THR A 398 -15.22 8.55 -37.53
CA THR A 398 -15.36 9.93 -38.00
C THR A 398 -14.56 10.78 -37.01
N GLN A 399 -13.38 11.24 -37.41
CA GLN A 399 -12.59 12.24 -36.70
C GLN A 399 -13.50 13.40 -36.27
N LYS A 400 -13.94 13.42 -35.01
CA LYS A 400 -14.69 14.56 -34.46
C LYS A 400 -13.70 15.70 -34.26
N LEU A 401 -13.59 16.56 -35.26
CA LEU A 401 -13.03 17.90 -35.12
C LEU A 401 -13.59 18.52 -33.82
N LYS A 402 -12.70 19.08 -32.97
CA LYS A 402 -13.13 19.76 -31.75
C LYS A 402 -14.14 20.85 -32.13
N PRO A 403 -15.17 21.14 -31.30
CA PRO A 403 -16.24 22.07 -31.67
C PRO A 403 -15.75 23.44 -32.14
N LYS A 404 -14.66 23.95 -31.53
CA LYS A 404 -14.06 25.24 -31.89
C LYS A 404 -13.42 25.21 -33.29
N ASP A 405 -12.59 24.21 -33.56
CA ASP A 405 -11.93 24.03 -34.86
C ASP A 405 -12.95 23.81 -35.99
N ARG A 406 -14.07 23.13 -35.67
CA ARG A 406 -15.18 22.94 -36.62
C ARG A 406 -15.91 24.25 -36.93
N GLN A 407 -16.16 25.07 -35.91
CA GLN A 407 -16.80 26.38 -36.08
C GLN A 407 -15.92 27.35 -36.90
N GLU A 408 -14.61 27.36 -36.66
CA GLU A 408 -13.65 28.16 -37.45
C GLU A 408 -13.62 27.73 -38.92
N LYS A 409 -13.66 26.42 -39.21
CA LYS A 409 -13.75 25.91 -40.58
C LYS A 409 -15.08 26.27 -41.25
N ILE A 410 -16.20 26.21 -40.54
CA ILE A 410 -17.51 26.65 -41.06
C ILE A 410 -17.43 28.11 -41.49
N ILE A 411 -16.86 28.98 -40.64
CA ILE A 411 -16.68 30.41 -40.95
C ILE A 411 -15.80 30.61 -42.19
N HIS A 412 -14.70 29.86 -42.31
CA HIS A 412 -13.82 29.93 -43.47
C HIS A 412 -14.53 29.53 -44.77
N ILE A 413 -15.24 28.40 -44.75
CA ILE A 413 -16.01 27.92 -45.91
C ILE A 413 -17.10 28.92 -46.30
N MET A 414 -17.77 29.55 -45.32
CA MET A 414 -18.81 30.55 -45.57
C MET A 414 -18.29 31.85 -46.17
N LYS A 415 -17.00 32.20 -45.97
CA LYS A 415 -16.38 33.34 -46.65
C LYS A 415 -16.26 33.11 -48.15
N ASP A 416 -15.97 31.86 -48.55
CA ASP A 416 -15.75 31.49 -49.94
C ASP A 416 -17.05 31.10 -50.67
N LYS A 417 -17.98 30.44 -49.98
CA LYS A 417 -19.28 29.99 -50.53
C LYS A 417 -20.45 30.44 -49.65
N LYS A 418 -21.04 31.58 -49.99
CA LYS A 418 -22.15 32.20 -49.24
C LYS A 418 -23.46 31.41 -49.26
N ASN A 419 -23.70 30.61 -50.31
CA ASN A 419 -24.95 29.84 -50.49
C ASN A 419 -24.80 28.38 -50.02
N ILE A 420 -23.96 28.12 -49.02
CA ILE A 420 -23.72 26.76 -48.53
C ILE A 420 -24.84 26.27 -47.60
N THR A 421 -25.28 25.04 -47.81
CA THR A 421 -26.33 24.41 -47.01
C THR A 421 -25.75 23.61 -45.84
N ALA A 422 -26.57 23.36 -44.81
CA ALA A 422 -26.18 22.52 -43.68
C ALA A 422 -25.87 21.07 -44.09
N LEU A 423 -26.47 20.57 -45.18
CA LEU A 423 -26.17 19.26 -45.78
C LEU A 423 -24.76 19.26 -46.38
N GLU A 424 -24.42 20.24 -47.21
CA GLU A 424 -23.09 20.35 -47.82
C GLU A 424 -21.99 20.51 -46.75
N LEU A 425 -22.25 21.28 -45.69
CA LEU A 425 -21.33 21.38 -44.55
C LEU A 425 -21.17 20.06 -43.79
N SER A 426 -22.24 19.26 -43.70
CA SER A 426 -22.24 17.93 -43.10
C SER A 426 -21.28 17.00 -43.85
N ASP A 427 -21.35 17.04 -45.18
CA ASP A 427 -20.55 16.19 -46.06
C ASP A 427 -19.08 16.61 -46.04
N ILE A 428 -18.80 17.91 -46.18
CA ILE A 428 -17.42 18.47 -46.21
C ILE A 428 -16.69 18.21 -44.89
N LEU A 429 -17.39 18.35 -43.76
CA LEU A 429 -16.78 18.23 -42.43
C LEU A 429 -16.94 16.83 -41.83
N SER A 430 -17.56 15.90 -42.56
CA SER A 430 -17.83 14.52 -42.15
C SER A 430 -18.41 14.42 -40.73
N VAL A 431 -19.41 15.25 -40.44
CA VAL A 431 -20.13 15.27 -39.17
C VAL A 431 -21.63 15.21 -39.42
N SER A 432 -22.42 14.76 -38.44
CA SER A 432 -23.88 14.73 -38.58
C SER A 432 -24.49 16.12 -38.82
N ILE A 433 -25.54 16.17 -39.62
CA ILE A 433 -26.28 17.40 -39.92
C ILE A 433 -26.83 18.09 -38.65
N ILE A 434 -27.14 17.30 -37.62
CA ILE A 434 -27.60 17.79 -36.31
C ILE A 434 -26.49 18.60 -35.63
N THR A 435 -25.24 18.13 -35.73
CA THR A 435 -24.07 18.82 -35.17
C THR A 435 -23.80 20.13 -35.90
N ILE A 436 -23.88 20.12 -37.24
CA ILE A 436 -23.77 21.34 -38.06
C ILE A 436 -24.86 22.34 -37.72
N LYS A 437 -26.13 21.91 -37.62
CA LYS A 437 -27.24 22.81 -37.22
C LYS A 437 -27.02 23.43 -35.85
N ARG A 438 -26.47 22.67 -34.90
CA ARG A 438 -26.12 23.18 -33.56
C ARG A 438 -25.02 24.24 -33.62
N ASP A 439 -23.98 24.00 -34.42
CA ASP A 439 -22.87 24.95 -34.59
C ASP A 439 -23.31 26.22 -35.33
N LEU A 440 -24.14 26.11 -36.37
CA LEU A 440 -24.74 27.24 -37.08
C LEU A 440 -25.61 28.08 -36.16
N LYS A 441 -26.45 27.44 -35.33
CA LYS A 441 -27.26 28.14 -34.34
C LYS A 441 -26.38 28.93 -33.37
N LYS A 442 -25.34 28.30 -32.83
CA LYS A 442 -24.41 28.96 -31.90
C LYS A 442 -23.70 30.16 -32.53
N LEU A 443 -23.19 30.02 -33.75
CA LEU A 443 -22.54 31.12 -34.48
C LEU A 443 -23.52 32.26 -34.81
N THR A 444 -24.80 31.95 -35.00
CA THR A 444 -25.85 32.95 -35.20
C THR A 444 -26.20 33.65 -33.88
N ASP A 445 -26.35 32.89 -32.79
CA ASP A 445 -26.62 33.41 -31.44
C ASP A 445 -25.47 34.33 -30.95
N GLU A 446 -24.23 34.01 -31.32
CA GLU A 446 -23.02 34.81 -31.05
C GLU A 446 -22.84 36.00 -32.02
N ASN A 447 -23.79 36.24 -32.94
CA ASN A 447 -23.74 37.29 -33.96
C ASN A 447 -22.53 37.22 -34.92
N ILE A 448 -21.90 36.06 -35.06
CA ILE A 448 -20.74 35.85 -35.95
C ILE A 448 -21.19 35.59 -37.39
N ILE A 449 -22.35 34.97 -37.58
CA ILE A 449 -22.96 34.75 -38.91
C ILE A 449 -24.43 35.16 -38.92
N GLU A 450 -24.94 35.53 -40.09
CA GLU A 450 -26.35 35.87 -40.31
C GLU A 450 -26.84 35.30 -41.64
N TYR A 451 -28.05 34.75 -41.66
CA TYR A 451 -28.69 34.28 -42.89
C TYR A 451 -29.62 35.36 -43.45
N ILE A 452 -29.41 35.76 -44.70
CA ILE A 452 -30.19 36.78 -45.39
C ILE A 452 -30.94 36.17 -46.57
N GLY A 453 -32.26 36.31 -46.59
CA GLY A 453 -33.13 35.90 -47.70
C GLY A 453 -34.17 34.83 -47.33
N SER A 454 -34.86 34.32 -48.34
CA SER A 454 -35.86 33.25 -48.19
C SER A 454 -35.17 31.89 -48.02
N SER A 455 -35.90 30.87 -47.54
CA SER A 455 -35.36 29.52 -47.41
C SER A 455 -34.91 28.86 -48.72
N LYS A 456 -35.28 29.43 -49.88
CA LYS A 456 -34.91 28.92 -51.20
C LYS A 456 -33.77 29.70 -51.87
N ASP A 457 -33.67 31.01 -51.61
CA ASP A 457 -32.74 31.91 -52.32
C ASP A 457 -31.80 32.69 -51.37
N GLY A 458 -31.82 32.37 -50.08
CA GLY A 458 -31.02 33.07 -49.07
C GLY A 458 -29.58 32.57 -48.96
N TYR A 459 -28.73 33.41 -48.36
CA TYR A 459 -27.29 33.18 -48.23
C TYR A 459 -26.76 33.63 -46.88
N TRP A 460 -25.62 33.07 -46.47
CA TRP A 460 -24.95 33.39 -45.22
C TRP A 460 -23.98 34.58 -45.39
N ILE A 461 -23.95 35.45 -44.39
CA ILE A 461 -22.95 36.51 -44.22
C ILE A 461 -22.21 36.27 -42.91
N VAL A 462 -20.88 36.32 -42.97
CA VAL A 462 -20.02 36.36 -41.77
C VAL A 462 -19.90 37.82 -41.33
N LYS A 463 -20.40 38.14 -40.14
CA LYS A 463 -20.24 39.45 -39.50
C LYS A 463 -18.84 39.55 -38.89
N LYS A 464 -18.24 40.73 -38.95
CA LYS A 464 -16.86 40.97 -38.48
C LYS A 464 -16.78 41.07 -36.98
#